data_AF-A0A7I9YUD1-F1
#
_entry.id   AF-A0A7I9YUD1-F1
#
_cell.length_a   1.000
_cell.length_b   1.000
_cell.length_c   1.000
_cell.angle_alpha   90.00
_cell.angle_beta   90.00
_cell.angle_gamma   90.00
#
_symmetry.space_group_name_H-M   'P 1'
#
loop_
_entity.id
_entity.type
_entity.pdbx_description
1 polymer ?
#
loop_
_entity_poly.entity_id
_entity_poly.type
_entity_poly.pdbx_seq_one_letter_code
_entity_poly.pdbx_strand_id
1 'polypeptide(L)'
;MIVSEMSVYRGPESLELLAVVADFLESKIAPAFAKDRRKYDAVCEAAAALRIVEREILENSAHEAQRRDALAELGYSDEAQLAAAIRSGDLDDRAAEVVACLRTLTSHHLATTNPGYRDE
;
A
#
# COMPACT_ATOMS: atom_id res chain seq x y z
N MET A 1 32.80 -18.37 -17.22
CA MET A 1 32.52 -18.28 -15.77
C MET A 1 33.27 -17.06 -15.25
N ILE A 2 32.64 -15.88 -15.36
CA ILE A 2 33.20 -14.64 -14.81
C ILE A 2 32.55 -14.48 -13.45
N VAL A 3 33.33 -14.75 -12.41
CA VAL A 3 33.03 -14.35 -11.03
C VAL A 3 33.13 -12.83 -11.03
N SER A 4 31.99 -12.14 -11.07
CA SER A 4 31.93 -10.69 -10.86
C SER A 4 32.00 -10.42 -9.38
N GLU A 5 33.22 -10.06 -8.99
CA GLU A 5 33.69 -9.49 -7.74
C GLU A 5 32.64 -8.72 -6.94
N MET A 6 32.47 -9.17 -5.69
CA MET A 6 31.83 -8.47 -4.58
C MET A 6 32.48 -7.10 -4.34
N SER A 7 31.74 -6.05 -4.69
CA SER A 7 31.83 -4.72 -4.08
C SER A 7 30.42 -4.15 -4.18
N VAL A 8 29.79 -3.58 -3.17
CA VAL A 8 30.15 -2.35 -2.47
C VAL A 8 29.18 -2.32 -1.28
N TYR A 9 29.60 -1.79 -0.12
CA TYR A 9 28.73 -1.47 1.02
C TYR A 9 27.27 -1.18 0.62
N ARG A 10 26.37 -2.18 0.76
CA ARG A 10 24.93 -1.96 0.54
C ARG A 10 24.44 -1.25 1.78
N GLY A 11 24.33 0.07 1.70
CA GLY A 11 23.57 0.83 2.69
C GLY A 11 22.14 0.26 2.78
N PRO A 12 21.45 0.46 3.91
CA PRO A 12 20.13 -0.13 4.12
C PRO A 12 19.18 0.24 2.99
N GLU A 13 18.42 -0.74 2.50
CA GLU A 13 17.41 -0.50 1.47
C GLU A 13 16.32 0.42 2.02
N SER A 14 15.62 1.18 1.17
CA SER A 14 14.59 2.13 1.62
C SER A 14 13.56 1.50 2.55
N LEU A 15 13.23 0.22 2.34
CA LEU A 15 12.34 -0.55 3.20
C LEU A 15 12.94 -0.83 4.59
N GLU A 16 14.23 -1.16 4.65
CA GLU A 16 14.95 -1.40 5.90
C GLU A 16 15.06 -0.12 6.73
N LEU A 17 15.29 1.02 6.08
CA LEU A 17 15.29 2.33 6.74
C LEU A 17 13.93 2.65 7.35
N LEU A 18 12.83 2.43 6.62
CA LEU A 18 11.48 2.66 7.13
C LEU A 18 11.18 1.77 8.35
N ALA A 19 11.52 0.48 8.26
CA ALA A 19 11.29 -0.47 9.34
C ALA A 19 12.05 -0.09 10.60
N VAL A 20 13.31 0.32 10.47
CA VAL A 20 14.15 0.79 11.59
C VAL A 20 13.55 2.04 12.24
N VAL A 21 13.04 2.98 11.45
CA VAL A 21 12.43 4.21 12.01
C VAL A 21 11.10 3.90 12.69
N ALA A 22 10.24 3.07 12.10
CA ALA A 22 8.98 2.65 12.70
C ALA A 22 9.22 1.95 14.05
N ASP A 23 10.17 1.02 14.11
CA ASP A 23 10.54 0.32 15.36
C ASP A 23 11.12 1.30 16.40
N PHE A 24 11.94 2.28 15.99
CA PHE A 24 12.45 3.30 16.91
C PHE A 24 11.32 4.16 17.50
N LEU A 25 10.37 4.59 16.67
CA LEU A 25 9.22 5.38 17.12
C LEU A 25 8.39 4.61 18.15
N GLU A 26 8.12 3.33 17.89
CA GLU A 26 7.29 2.50 18.78
C GLU A 26 8.03 2.06 20.05
N SER A 27 9.28 1.64 19.94
CA SER A 27 10.03 1.04 21.05
C SER A 27 10.72 2.07 21.95
N LYS A 28 11.08 3.25 21.42
CA LYS A 28 11.82 4.28 22.15
C LYS A 28 11.01 5.54 22.39
N ILE A 29 10.31 6.04 21.38
CA ILE A 29 9.67 7.35 21.46
C ILE A 29 8.28 7.28 22.08
N ALA A 30 7.43 6.33 21.68
CA ALA A 30 6.09 6.20 22.24
C ALA A 30 6.11 5.99 23.78
N PRO A 31 6.96 5.12 24.35
CA PRO A 31 7.03 4.93 25.81
C PRO A 31 7.46 6.20 26.55
N ALA A 32 8.28 7.05 25.92
CA ALA A 32 8.69 8.34 26.52
C ALA A 32 7.50 9.30 26.71
N PHE A 33 6.41 9.11 25.95
CA PHE A 33 5.17 9.88 26.07
C PHE A 33 4.03 9.14 26.78
N ALA A 34 4.31 8.07 27.55
CA ALA A 34 3.27 7.28 28.21
C ALA A 34 2.29 8.09 29.10
N LYS A 35 2.70 9.27 29.60
CA LYS A 35 1.86 10.17 30.41
C LYS A 35 1.14 11.27 29.59
N ASP A 36 1.51 11.47 28.33
CA ASP A 36 0.93 12.46 27.43
C ASP A 36 0.26 11.74 26.26
N ARG A 37 -1.02 11.39 26.46
CA ARG A 37 -1.76 10.53 25.54
C ARG A 37 -1.77 11.07 24.10
N ARG A 38 -1.91 12.38 23.94
CA ARG A 38 -1.95 13.01 22.61
C ARG A 38 -0.62 12.83 21.86
N LYS A 39 0.51 13.01 22.55
CA LYS A 39 1.83 12.79 21.93
C LYS A 39 2.10 11.31 21.67
N TYR A 40 1.67 10.43 22.57
CA TYR A 40 1.74 8.99 22.37
C TYR A 40 1.02 8.59 21.09
N ASP A 41 -0.26 8.99 20.94
CA ASP A 41 -1.07 8.63 19.78
C ASP A 41 -0.48 9.19 18.48
N ALA A 42 0.05 10.42 18.48
CA ALA A 42 0.72 11.00 17.32
C ALA A 42 1.99 10.22 16.89
N VAL A 43 2.76 9.67 17.83
CA VAL A 43 3.95 8.87 17.53
C VAL A 43 3.54 7.50 16.98
N CYS A 44 2.50 6.87 17.55
CA CYS A 44 1.95 5.63 17.02
C CYS A 44 1.37 5.82 15.60
N GLU A 45 0.70 6.94 15.34
CA GLU A 45 0.19 7.29 14.02
C GLU A 45 1.33 7.46 13.01
N ALA A 46 2.41 8.14 13.39
CA ALA A 46 3.59 8.28 12.54
C ALA A 46 4.25 6.92 12.22
N ALA A 47 4.38 6.03 13.21
CA ALA A 47 4.92 4.68 12.99
C ALA A 47 4.01 3.83 12.08
N ALA A 48 2.69 3.92 12.27
CA ALA A 48 1.72 3.25 11.42
C ALA A 48 1.78 3.74 9.97
N ALA A 49 1.94 5.04 9.75
CA ALA A 49 2.12 5.62 8.41
C ALA A 49 3.38 5.08 7.71
N LEU A 50 4.51 4.95 8.42
CA LEU A 50 5.72 4.35 7.83
C LEU A 50 5.50 2.89 7.42
N ARG A 51 4.78 2.11 8.22
CA ARG A 51 4.42 0.73 7.86
C ARG A 51 3.46 0.65 6.67
N ILE A 52 2.60 1.65 6.46
CA ILE A 52 1.79 1.75 5.22
C ILE A 52 2.71 1.92 4.02
N VAL A 53 3.68 2.85 4.08
CA VAL A 53 4.63 3.09 3.00
C VAL A 53 5.48 1.85 2.70
N GLU A 54 5.92 1.11 3.73
CA GLU A 54 6.62 -0.18 3.53
C GLU A 54 5.79 -1.17 2.72
N ARG A 55 4.48 -1.30 3.04
CA ARG A 55 3.57 -2.19 2.30
C ARG A 55 3.34 -1.71 0.88
N GLU A 56 3.15 -0.40 0.66
CA GLU A 56 3.03 0.17 -0.68
C GLU A 56 4.25 -0.17 -1.56
N ILE A 57 5.46 -0.04 -1.01
CA ILE A 57 6.70 -0.37 -1.73
C ILE A 57 6.77 -1.86 -2.08
N LEU A 58 6.37 -2.75 -1.16
CA LEU A 58 6.35 -4.20 -1.42
C LEU A 58 5.29 -4.61 -2.44
N GLU A 59 4.09 -4.03 -2.36
CA GLU A 59 2.96 -4.38 -3.21
C GLU A 59 3.08 -3.86 -4.66
N ASN A 60 3.83 -2.77 -4.88
CA ASN A 60 4.00 -2.12 -6.18
C ASN A 60 4.58 -3.04 -7.28
N SER A 61 5.15 -4.19 -6.94
CA SER A 61 5.80 -5.09 -7.90
C SER A 61 4.93 -6.26 -8.37
N ALA A 62 4.12 -6.86 -7.49
CA ALA A 62 3.31 -8.03 -7.82
C ALA A 62 1.86 -7.69 -8.20
N HIS A 63 1.28 -6.67 -7.57
CA HIS A 63 -0.15 -6.38 -7.68
C HIS A 63 -0.48 -5.33 -8.75
N GLU A 64 0.49 -4.50 -9.15
CA GLU A 64 0.27 -3.50 -10.20
C GLU A 64 -0.05 -4.12 -11.56
N ALA A 65 0.44 -5.34 -11.84
CA ALA A 65 0.05 -6.08 -13.04
C ALA A 65 -1.43 -6.48 -13.00
N GLN A 66 -1.87 -7.11 -11.90
CA GLN A 66 -3.26 -7.53 -11.73
C GLN A 66 -4.24 -6.35 -11.73
N ARG A 67 -3.84 -5.22 -11.14
CA ARG A 67 -4.61 -3.98 -11.12
C ARG A 67 -4.79 -3.39 -12.52
N ARG A 68 -3.70 -3.37 -13.31
CA ARG A 68 -3.74 -2.95 -14.73
C ARG A 68 -4.57 -3.90 -15.59
N ASP A 69 -4.46 -5.20 -15.37
CA ASP A 69 -5.22 -6.20 -16.13
C ASP A 69 -6.74 -6.04 -15.87
N ALA A 70 -7.14 -5.87 -14.60
CA ALA A 70 -8.55 -5.67 -14.23
C ALA A 70 -9.14 -4.36 -14.80
N LEU A 71 -8.34 -3.30 -14.92
CA LEU A 71 -8.75 -2.05 -15.57
C LEU A 71 -8.86 -2.22 -17.10
N ALA A 72 -7.90 -2.93 -17.70
CA ALA A 72 -7.87 -3.19 -19.14
C ALA A 72 -9.04 -4.06 -19.60
N GLU A 73 -9.51 -5.00 -18.78
CA GLU A 73 -10.73 -5.81 -19.05
C GLU A 73 -11.99 -4.94 -19.21
N LEU A 74 -12.07 -3.82 -18.48
CA LEU A 74 -13.15 -2.84 -18.63
C LEU A 74 -12.88 -1.80 -19.74
N GLY A 75 -11.66 -1.77 -20.29
CA GLY A 75 -11.26 -0.84 -21.35
C GLY A 75 -10.66 0.48 -20.85
N TYR A 76 -10.23 0.55 -19.58
CA TYR A 76 -9.67 1.77 -18.98
C TYR A 76 -8.19 1.61 -18.67
N SER A 77 -7.42 2.71 -18.81
CA SER A 77 -5.99 2.69 -18.50
C SER A 77 -5.68 3.01 -17.03
N ASP A 78 -6.62 3.63 -16.33
CA ASP A 78 -6.46 4.08 -14.95
C ASP A 78 -7.80 4.18 -14.21
N GLU A 79 -7.73 4.30 -12.88
CA GLU A 79 -8.91 4.40 -12.02
C GLU A 79 -9.66 5.73 -12.20
N ALA A 80 -8.99 6.79 -12.65
CA ALA A 80 -9.64 8.09 -12.83
C ALA A 80 -10.61 8.06 -14.03
N GLN A 81 -10.22 7.40 -15.12
CA GLN A 81 -11.08 7.14 -16.28
C GLN A 81 -12.25 6.23 -15.91
N LEU A 82 -12.00 5.13 -15.18
CA LEU A 82 -13.06 4.25 -14.68
C LEU A 82 -14.05 5.03 -13.81
N ALA A 83 -13.55 5.84 -12.87
CA ALA A 83 -14.41 6.64 -11.99
C ALA A 83 -15.21 7.71 -12.74
N ALA A 84 -14.67 8.26 -13.83
CA ALA A 84 -15.40 9.16 -14.70
C ALA A 84 -16.56 8.44 -15.42
N ALA A 85 -16.30 7.26 -15.98
CA ALA A 85 -17.28 6.43 -16.67
C ALA A 85 -18.41 5.92 -15.74
N ILE A 86 -18.07 5.55 -14.51
CA ILE A 86 -19.07 5.19 -13.48
C ILE A 86 -19.97 6.40 -13.18
N ARG A 87 -19.40 7.61 -13.05
CA ARG A 87 -20.18 8.82 -12.76
C ARG A 87 -21.05 9.29 -13.93
N SER A 88 -20.65 9.02 -15.17
CA SER A 88 -21.46 9.32 -16.36
C SER A 88 -22.56 8.29 -16.61
N GLY A 89 -22.52 7.12 -15.96
CA GLY A 89 -23.47 6.03 -16.18
C GLY A 89 -23.14 5.16 -17.40
N ASP A 90 -21.95 5.33 -18.00
CA ASP A 90 -21.52 4.60 -19.21
C ASP A 90 -21.30 3.10 -18.97
N LEU A 91 -21.39 2.65 -17.71
CA LEU A 91 -21.16 1.27 -17.29
C LEU A 91 -22.37 0.66 -16.56
N ASP A 92 -23.53 1.32 -16.58
CA ASP A 92 -24.73 0.85 -15.88
C ASP A 92 -25.25 -0.49 -16.43
N ASP A 93 -24.99 -0.80 -17.70
CA ASP A 93 -25.31 -2.07 -18.37
C ASP A 93 -24.31 -3.20 -18.03
N ARG A 94 -23.13 -2.85 -17.49
CA ARG A 94 -22.03 -3.76 -17.16
C ARG A 94 -21.74 -3.82 -15.67
N ALA A 95 -22.72 -3.52 -14.81
CA ALA A 95 -22.56 -3.39 -13.36
C ALA A 95 -21.84 -4.58 -12.70
N ALA A 96 -22.07 -5.81 -13.15
CA ALA A 96 -21.39 -6.99 -12.61
C ALA A 96 -19.87 -6.99 -12.86
N GLU A 97 -19.45 -6.57 -14.05
CA GLU A 97 -18.03 -6.46 -14.43
C GLU A 97 -17.35 -5.33 -13.66
N VAL A 98 -18.06 -4.20 -13.48
CA VAL A 98 -17.59 -3.08 -12.65
C VAL A 98 -17.36 -3.52 -11.21
N VAL A 99 -18.31 -4.24 -10.61
CA VAL A 99 -18.18 -4.74 -9.23
C VAL A 99 -17.00 -5.70 -9.08
N ALA A 100 -16.75 -6.57 -10.07
CA ALA A 100 -15.60 -7.48 -10.05
C ALA A 100 -14.26 -6.72 -10.11
N CYS A 101 -14.16 -5.71 -10.98
CA CYS A 101 -13.00 -4.85 -11.07
C CYS A 101 -12.77 -4.10 -9.74
N LEU A 102 -13.81 -3.41 -9.23
CA LEU A 102 -13.71 -2.65 -7.97
C LEU A 102 -13.34 -3.52 -6.77
N ARG A 103 -13.82 -4.77 -6.70
CA ARG A 103 -13.40 -5.72 -5.65
C ARG A 103 -11.91 -5.98 -5.73
N THR A 104 -11.37 -6.22 -6.92
CA THR A 104 -9.93 -6.42 -7.13
C THR A 104 -9.15 -5.19 -6.65
N LEU A 105 -9.52 -3.99 -7.13
CA LEU A 105 -8.86 -2.73 -6.73
C LEU A 105 -8.93 -2.48 -5.21
N THR A 106 -10.11 -2.69 -4.61
CA THR A 106 -10.33 -2.44 -3.18
C THR A 106 -9.60 -3.47 -2.32
N SER A 107 -9.55 -4.74 -2.71
CA SER A 107 -8.77 -5.76 -1.99
C SER A 107 -7.28 -5.43 -1.98
N HIS A 108 -6.75 -4.81 -3.04
CA HIS A 108 -5.38 -4.28 -3.05
C HIS A 108 -5.25 -3.09 -2.09
N HIS A 109 -6.15 -2.09 -2.18
CA HIS A 109 -6.10 -0.93 -1.29
C HIS A 109 -6.26 -1.28 0.21
N LEU A 110 -7.01 -2.35 0.52
CA LEU A 110 -7.13 -2.86 1.88
C LEU A 110 -5.87 -3.59 2.34
N ALA A 111 -5.17 -4.30 1.46
CA ALA A 111 -3.90 -4.95 1.80
C ALA A 111 -2.82 -3.92 2.18
N THR A 112 -2.76 -2.79 1.46
CA THR A 112 -1.84 -1.69 1.79
C THR A 112 -2.23 -0.96 3.06
N THR A 113 -3.51 -0.59 3.19
CA THR A 113 -3.94 0.43 4.17
C THR A 113 -4.46 -0.19 5.46
N ASN A 114 -5.16 -1.32 5.39
CA ASN A 114 -5.80 -1.95 6.55
C ASN A 114 -5.96 -3.48 6.39
N PRO A 115 -4.87 -4.25 6.59
CA PRO A 115 -4.85 -5.67 6.24
C PRO A 115 -5.80 -6.54 7.07
N GLY A 116 -6.27 -6.07 8.24
CA GLY A 116 -7.19 -6.81 9.10
C GLY A 116 -8.60 -7.01 8.52
N TYR A 117 -8.97 -6.25 7.48
CA TYR A 117 -10.28 -6.34 6.83
C TYR A 117 -10.43 -7.51 5.84
N ARG A 118 -9.37 -8.27 5.58
CA ARG A 118 -9.42 -9.42 4.66
C ARG A 118 -9.97 -10.69 5.32
N ASP A 119 -10.03 -10.73 6.66
CA ASP A 119 -10.40 -11.89 7.47
C ASP A 119 -11.80 -11.78 8.13
N GLU A 120 -12.55 -10.70 7.88
CA GLU A 120 -13.97 -10.53 8.26
C GLU A 120 -14.93 -10.89 7.13
#